data_AF-A0AAE5XLC8-F1
#
_entry.id   AF-A0AAE5XLC8-F1
#
_cell.length_a   1.000
_cell.length_b   1.000
_cell.length_c   1.000
_cell.angle_alpha   90.00
_cell.angle_beta   90.00
_cell.angle_gamma   90.00
#
_symmetry.space_group_name_H-M   'P 1'
#
loop_
_entity.id
_entity.type
_entity.pdbx_description
1 polymer ?
#
loop_
_entity_poly.entity_id
_entity_poly.type
_entity_poly.pdbx_seq_one_letter_code
_entity_poly.pdbx_strand_id
1 'polypeptide(L)'
;MHRRTLSKIGVALFTFCFSLFVQAEAPLTGDLIDRWIKSQKAVQEWGDKHEEELSKYEKDNEMIPTNIDDIVAPLKASGLYGQVEDIVEGYGFSTPEEWASTALRIFGAYAAIEMQGQQVDMDAMRQQLAELEKNPNISAEQKKMMRDMMQQGLAMMEKFKNAPPEDVEAVKPHMSKLRKVMEESGGGLDD
;
A
#
# COMPACT_ATOMS: atom_id res chain seq x y z
N MET A 1 39.43 -46.76 -50.77
CA MET A 1 38.44 -47.28 -49.79
C MET A 1 38.66 -46.53 -48.47
N HIS A 2 37.58 -46.08 -47.84
CA HIS A 2 37.48 -45.03 -46.79
C HIS A 2 38.43 -45.05 -45.57
N ARG A 3 38.71 -43.86 -45.01
CA ARG A 3 38.34 -43.39 -43.65
C ARG A 3 38.83 -41.94 -43.43
N ARG A 4 37.95 -40.94 -43.59
CA ARG A 4 37.27 -40.13 -42.54
C ARG A 4 38.22 -39.41 -41.56
N THR A 5 38.43 -38.12 -41.78
CA THR A 5 39.05 -37.17 -40.86
C THR A 5 38.05 -36.72 -39.80
N LEU A 6 38.43 -36.80 -38.52
CA LEU A 6 37.63 -36.38 -37.37
C LEU A 6 37.73 -34.85 -37.19
N SER A 7 36.58 -34.19 -37.30
CA SER A 7 36.38 -32.79 -36.93
C SER A 7 36.43 -32.66 -35.40
N LYS A 8 37.33 -31.81 -34.87
CA LYS A 8 37.33 -31.40 -33.46
C LYS A 8 36.82 -29.96 -33.38
N ILE A 9 35.51 -29.82 -33.16
CA ILE A 9 34.89 -28.56 -32.75
C ILE A 9 35.18 -28.41 -31.26
N GLY A 10 36.08 -27.51 -30.89
CA GLY A 10 36.26 -27.08 -29.50
C GLY A 10 35.16 -26.10 -29.13
N VAL A 11 34.15 -26.56 -28.40
CA VAL A 11 33.16 -25.67 -27.78
C VAL A 11 33.76 -25.13 -26.49
N ALA A 12 34.15 -23.86 -26.48
CA ALA A 12 34.49 -23.14 -25.26
C ALA A 12 33.18 -22.79 -24.53
N LEU A 13 32.96 -23.41 -23.36
CA LEU A 13 31.83 -23.15 -22.49
C LEU A 13 32.08 -21.85 -21.71
N PHE A 14 31.48 -20.74 -22.14
CA PHE A 14 31.50 -19.49 -21.38
C PHE A 14 30.33 -19.51 -20.39
N THR A 15 30.57 -19.99 -19.17
CA THR A 15 29.56 -19.99 -18.10
C THR A 15 29.36 -18.56 -17.61
N PHE A 16 28.36 -17.88 -18.18
CA PHE A 16 27.87 -16.60 -17.68
C PHE A 16 27.04 -16.87 -16.42
N CYS A 17 27.64 -16.71 -15.24
CA CYS A 17 26.89 -16.67 -13.99
C CYS A 17 26.07 -15.38 -13.97
N PHE A 18 24.81 -15.44 -14.42
CA PHE A 18 23.80 -14.43 -14.09
C PHE A 18 23.58 -14.50 -12.58
N SER A 19 24.20 -13.61 -11.83
CA SER A 19 23.79 -13.33 -10.45
C SER A 19 22.33 -12.89 -10.50
N LEU A 20 21.44 -13.74 -10.01
CA LEU A 20 20.07 -13.36 -9.73
C LEU A 20 20.12 -12.31 -8.62
N PHE A 21 20.15 -11.04 -8.99
CA PHE A 21 19.80 -9.98 -8.07
C PHE A 21 18.32 -10.18 -7.75
N VAL A 22 18.03 -10.82 -6.62
CA VAL A 22 16.75 -10.64 -5.94
C VAL A 22 16.66 -9.14 -5.70
N GLN A 23 15.86 -8.43 -6.49
CA GLN A 23 15.49 -7.06 -6.19
C GLN A 23 14.57 -7.11 -4.97
N ALA A 24 15.19 -7.10 -3.79
CA ALA A 24 14.46 -6.69 -2.60
C ALA A 24 13.99 -5.25 -2.82
N GLU A 25 12.73 -4.98 -2.53
CA GLU A 25 12.21 -3.62 -2.53
C GLU A 25 13.09 -2.76 -1.61
N ALA A 26 13.35 -1.51 -2.00
CA ALA A 26 14.23 -0.65 -1.23
C ALA A 26 13.72 -0.54 0.23
N PRO A 27 14.62 -0.57 1.23
CA PRO A 27 14.21 -0.51 2.62
C PRO A 27 13.47 0.80 2.91
N LEU A 28 12.40 0.71 3.72
CA LEU A 28 11.73 1.90 4.23
C LEU A 28 12.65 2.55 5.26
N THR A 29 13.32 3.62 4.88
CA THR A 29 14.25 4.34 5.76
C THR A 29 13.58 5.54 6.39
N GLY A 30 14.11 6.02 7.53
CA GLY A 30 13.62 7.26 8.14
C GLY A 30 13.68 8.47 7.20
N ASP A 31 14.71 8.55 6.35
CA ASP A 31 14.82 9.58 5.32
C ASP A 31 13.73 9.47 4.25
N LEU A 32 13.39 8.24 3.82
CA LEU A 32 12.30 8.01 2.88
C LEU A 32 10.94 8.40 3.49
N ILE A 33 10.70 8.06 4.77
CA ILE A 33 9.50 8.45 5.52
C ILE A 33 9.41 9.98 5.63
N ASP A 34 10.49 10.66 6.00
CA ASP A 34 10.50 12.12 6.14
C ASP A 34 10.31 12.84 4.79
N ARG A 35 10.83 12.29 3.68
CA ARG A 35 10.54 12.79 2.33
C ARG A 35 9.09 12.57 1.95
N TRP A 36 8.55 11.39 2.26
CA TRP A 36 7.14 11.08 2.02
C TRP A 36 6.22 12.06 2.77
N ILE A 37 6.43 12.27 4.08
CA ILE A 37 5.65 13.21 4.90
C ILE A 37 5.63 14.62 4.27
N LYS A 38 6.79 15.12 3.81
CA LYS A 38 6.86 16.44 3.18
C LYS A 38 6.13 16.47 1.84
N SER A 39 6.30 15.43 1.02
CA SER A 39 5.63 15.32 -0.27
C SER A 39 4.11 15.18 -0.13
N GLN A 40 3.63 14.44 0.88
CA GLN A 40 2.20 14.26 1.15
C GLN A 40 1.51 15.61 1.37
N LYS A 41 2.15 16.52 2.12
CA LYS A 41 1.62 17.88 2.30
C LYS A 41 1.50 18.63 0.96
N ALA A 42 2.53 18.56 0.12
CA ALA A 42 2.51 19.22 -1.19
C ALA A 42 1.46 18.61 -2.14
N VAL A 43 1.32 17.29 -2.13
CA VAL A 43 0.30 16.57 -2.89
C VAL A 43 -1.10 16.91 -2.38
N GLN A 44 -1.31 17.04 -1.06
CA GLN A 44 -2.59 17.45 -0.48
C GLN A 44 -2.95 18.89 -0.88
N GLU A 45 -2.04 19.86 -0.71
CA GLU A 45 -2.27 21.25 -1.12
C GLU A 45 -2.54 21.39 -2.63
N TRP A 46 -1.99 20.48 -3.44
CA TRP A 46 -2.30 20.39 -4.86
C TRP A 46 -3.67 19.73 -5.10
N GLY A 47 -3.98 18.64 -4.39
CA GLY A 47 -5.23 17.89 -4.48
C GLY A 47 -6.44 18.75 -4.13
N ASP A 48 -6.35 19.56 -3.06
CA ASP A 48 -7.40 20.50 -2.65
C ASP A 48 -7.77 21.49 -3.76
N LYS A 49 -6.81 21.84 -4.63
CA LYS A 49 -7.04 22.74 -5.78
C LYS A 49 -7.64 22.04 -6.99
N HIS A 50 -7.61 20.71 -7.00
CA HIS A 50 -8.05 19.85 -8.11
C HIS A 50 -9.17 18.88 -7.69
N GLU A 51 -9.74 19.04 -6.49
CA GLU A 51 -10.78 18.17 -5.91
C GLU A 51 -11.97 17.96 -6.87
N GLU A 52 -12.45 19.05 -7.49
CA GLU A 52 -13.57 18.97 -8.44
C GLU A 52 -13.24 18.08 -9.66
N GLU A 53 -11.99 18.04 -10.10
CA GLU A 53 -11.59 17.20 -11.22
C GLU A 53 -11.29 15.76 -10.77
N LEU A 54 -10.65 15.58 -9.62
CA LEU A 54 -10.29 14.26 -9.10
C LEU A 54 -11.53 13.44 -8.69
N SER A 55 -12.49 14.06 -8.01
CA SER A 55 -13.72 13.42 -7.52
C SER A 55 -14.57 12.76 -8.62
N LYS A 56 -14.40 13.16 -9.89
CA LYS A 56 -15.06 12.53 -11.04
C LYS A 56 -14.55 11.13 -11.37
N TYR A 57 -13.31 10.82 -10.96
CA TYR A 57 -12.62 9.57 -11.26
C TYR A 57 -12.30 8.75 -10.01
N GLU A 58 -12.41 9.37 -8.84
CA GLU A 58 -12.40 8.67 -7.57
C GLU A 58 -13.60 7.72 -7.50
N LYS A 59 -13.34 6.53 -6.96
CA LYS A 59 -14.44 5.61 -6.65
C LYS A 59 -15.08 6.12 -5.37
N ASP A 60 -16.42 6.13 -5.32
CA ASP A 60 -17.21 6.26 -4.08
C ASP A 60 -16.96 5.04 -3.19
N ASN A 61 -15.75 4.93 -2.67
CA ASN A 61 -15.35 3.87 -1.78
C ASN A 61 -14.81 4.54 -0.52
N GLU A 62 -15.59 4.49 0.55
CA GLU A 62 -15.20 4.97 1.89
C GLU A 62 -14.01 4.18 2.48
N MET A 63 -13.49 3.18 1.76
CA MET A 63 -12.34 2.40 2.18
C MET A 63 -11.01 3.06 1.83
N ILE A 64 -10.09 2.99 2.80
CA ILE A 64 -8.68 3.35 2.64
C ILE A 64 -8.08 2.62 1.42
N PRO A 65 -7.34 3.32 0.54
CA PRO A 65 -6.66 2.70 -0.60
C PRO A 65 -5.83 1.49 -0.19
N THR A 66 -5.97 0.38 -0.92
CA THR A 66 -5.30 -0.87 -0.55
C THR A 66 -4.22 -1.31 -1.52
N ASN A 67 -4.16 -0.68 -2.70
CA ASN A 67 -3.19 -0.97 -3.73
C ASN A 67 -2.79 0.33 -4.45
N ILE A 68 -1.71 0.27 -5.23
CA ILE A 68 -1.14 1.44 -5.90
C ILE A 68 -2.13 2.01 -6.92
N ASP A 69 -2.89 1.17 -7.62
CA ASP A 69 -3.85 1.59 -8.64
C ASP A 69 -5.00 2.41 -8.04
N ASP A 70 -5.44 2.11 -6.81
CA ASP A 70 -6.45 2.89 -6.10
C ASP A 70 -6.01 4.36 -5.91
N ILE A 71 -4.70 4.61 -5.78
CA ILE A 71 -4.13 5.95 -5.61
C ILE A 71 -3.86 6.61 -6.97
N VAL A 72 -3.32 5.86 -7.93
CA VAL A 72 -2.76 6.45 -9.16
C VAL A 72 -3.75 6.48 -10.32
N ALA A 73 -4.73 5.58 -10.38
CA ALA A 73 -5.69 5.52 -11.48
C ALA A 73 -6.52 6.82 -11.65
N PRO A 74 -7.01 7.49 -10.58
CA PRO A 74 -7.72 8.75 -10.72
C PRO A 74 -6.84 9.86 -11.33
N LEU A 75 -5.55 9.90 -10.98
CA LEU A 75 -4.58 10.84 -11.56
C LEU A 75 -4.38 10.61 -13.05
N LYS A 76 -4.32 9.34 -13.48
CA LYS A 76 -4.19 8.98 -14.90
C LYS A 76 -5.47 9.31 -15.68
N ALA A 77 -6.63 9.00 -15.11
CA ALA A 77 -7.92 9.20 -15.76
C ALA A 77 -8.28 10.68 -15.93
N SER A 78 -7.90 11.53 -14.97
CA SER A 78 -8.06 12.99 -15.02
C SER A 78 -7.02 13.70 -15.90
N GLY A 79 -5.98 13.00 -16.36
CA GLY A 79 -4.85 13.64 -17.06
C GLY A 79 -3.94 14.47 -16.15
N LEU A 80 -4.08 14.35 -14.83
CA LEU A 80 -3.32 15.09 -13.83
C LEU A 80 -2.05 14.37 -13.35
N TYR A 81 -1.81 13.13 -13.77
CA TYR A 81 -0.66 12.31 -13.39
C TYR A 81 0.68 13.06 -13.46
N GLY A 82 0.96 13.76 -14.57
CA GLY A 82 2.23 14.47 -14.75
C GLY A 82 2.46 15.59 -13.74
N GLN A 83 1.39 16.23 -13.22
CA GLN A 83 1.54 17.26 -12.20
C GLN A 83 1.93 16.66 -10.85
N VAL A 84 1.37 15.50 -10.50
CA VAL A 84 1.77 14.78 -9.28
C VAL A 84 3.17 14.21 -9.42
N GLU A 85 3.52 13.70 -10.61
CA GLU A 85 4.88 13.25 -10.95
C GLU A 85 5.91 14.37 -10.68
N ASP A 86 5.70 15.57 -11.24
CA ASP A 86 6.57 16.73 -11.00
C ASP A 86 6.72 17.06 -9.51
N ILE A 87 5.62 16.96 -8.74
CA ILE A 87 5.65 17.21 -7.29
C ILE A 87 6.51 16.16 -6.60
N VAL A 88 6.23 14.87 -6.81
CA VAL A 88 6.91 13.79 -6.07
C VAL A 88 8.37 13.63 -6.49
N GLU A 89 8.72 13.93 -7.74
CA GLU A 89 10.11 14.03 -8.22
C GLU A 89 10.90 15.11 -7.47
N GLY A 90 10.27 16.25 -7.16
CA GLY A 90 10.85 17.30 -6.32
C GLY A 90 11.24 16.82 -4.90
N TYR A 91 10.66 15.71 -4.44
CA TYR A 91 11.00 15.05 -3.18
C TYR A 91 11.82 13.77 -3.35
N GLY A 92 12.27 13.48 -4.57
CA GLY A 92 13.17 12.37 -4.91
C GLY A 92 12.47 11.01 -5.04
N PHE A 93 11.18 10.99 -5.37
CA PHE A 93 10.51 9.78 -5.87
C PHE A 93 10.62 9.75 -7.40
N SER A 94 10.78 8.57 -7.99
CA SER A 94 10.94 8.45 -9.45
C SER A 94 9.60 8.50 -10.17
N THR A 95 8.51 8.05 -9.53
CA THR A 95 7.16 8.07 -10.10
C THR A 95 6.09 8.20 -9.01
N PRO A 96 4.86 8.64 -9.36
CA PRO A 96 3.69 8.53 -8.50
C PRO A 96 3.43 7.13 -7.93
N GLU A 97 3.73 6.05 -8.68
CA GLU A 97 3.62 4.68 -8.19
C GLU A 97 4.62 4.33 -7.09
N GLU A 98 5.88 4.80 -7.20
CA GLU A 98 6.87 4.62 -6.14
C GLU A 98 6.45 5.36 -4.86
N TRP A 99 5.94 6.59 -5.03
CA TRP A 99 5.40 7.39 -3.94
C TRP A 99 4.18 6.71 -3.29
N ALA A 100 3.25 6.20 -4.09
CA ALA A 100 2.06 5.48 -3.61
C ALA A 100 2.42 4.15 -2.92
N SER A 101 3.42 3.40 -3.43
CA SER A 101 3.93 2.20 -2.75
C SER A 101 4.47 2.56 -1.37
N THR A 102 5.25 3.66 -1.28
CA THR A 102 5.78 4.16 -0.01
C THR A 102 4.66 4.54 0.96
N ALA A 103 3.61 5.22 0.47
CA ALA A 103 2.42 5.55 1.26
C ALA A 103 1.76 4.31 1.86
N LEU A 104 1.51 3.27 1.05
CA LEU A 104 0.86 2.03 1.49
C LEU A 104 1.70 1.28 2.54
N ARG A 105 3.02 1.26 2.40
CA ARG A 105 3.93 0.66 3.38
C ARG A 105 3.90 1.41 4.70
N ILE A 106 3.94 2.75 4.65
CA ILE A 106 3.83 3.61 5.84
C ILE A 106 2.48 3.41 6.54
N PHE A 107 1.37 3.44 5.82
CA PHE A 107 0.04 3.23 6.41
C PHE A 107 -0.12 1.83 7.00
N GLY A 108 0.35 0.80 6.30
CA GLY A 108 0.29 -0.58 6.79
C GLY A 108 1.08 -0.76 8.09
N ALA A 109 2.31 -0.25 8.14
CA ALA A 109 3.15 -0.30 9.34
C ALA A 109 2.59 0.55 10.49
N TYR A 110 2.07 1.75 10.21
CA TYR A 110 1.41 2.61 11.19
C TYR A 110 0.19 1.91 11.81
N ALA A 111 -0.69 1.35 10.98
CA ALA A 111 -1.86 0.62 11.43
C ALA A 111 -1.49 -0.62 12.26
N ALA A 112 -0.43 -1.35 11.87
CA ALA A 112 0.07 -2.48 12.64
C ALA A 112 0.50 -2.08 14.06
N ILE A 113 1.15 -0.93 14.22
CA ILE A 113 1.58 -0.41 15.52
C ILE A 113 0.37 0.01 16.38
N GLU A 114 -0.58 0.74 15.80
CA GLU A 114 -1.78 1.18 16.52
C GLU A 114 -2.64 -0.02 16.97
N MET A 115 -2.80 -1.04 16.12
CA MET A 115 -3.50 -2.29 16.48
C MET A 115 -2.83 -3.03 17.64
N GLN A 116 -1.48 -3.06 17.69
CA GLN A 116 -0.74 -3.65 18.82
C GLN A 116 -1.00 -2.87 20.11
N GLY A 117 -1.10 -1.54 20.03
CA GLY A 117 -1.43 -0.68 21.16
C GLY A 117 -2.86 -0.88 21.69
N GLN A 118 -3.82 -1.13 20.80
CA GLN A 118 -5.24 -1.29 21.11
C GLN A 118 -5.65 -2.72 21.53
N GLN A 119 -4.75 -3.70 21.48
CA GLN A 119 -5.03 -5.11 21.81
C GLN A 119 -6.22 -5.70 21.02
N VAL A 120 -6.31 -5.39 19.72
CA VAL A 120 -7.41 -5.85 18.87
C VAL A 120 -7.47 -7.38 18.81
N ASP A 121 -8.61 -7.95 19.24
CA ASP A 121 -8.87 -9.39 19.22
C ASP A 121 -9.59 -9.82 17.92
N MET A 122 -8.80 -10.34 16.98
CA MET A 122 -9.30 -10.84 15.70
C MET A 122 -10.25 -12.04 15.84
N ASP A 123 -10.09 -12.86 16.89
CA ASP A 123 -10.93 -14.03 17.09
C ASP A 123 -12.31 -13.63 17.64
N ALA A 124 -12.36 -12.63 18.52
CA ALA A 124 -13.62 -12.03 18.95
C ALA A 124 -14.42 -11.47 17.77
N MET A 125 -13.77 -10.77 16.83
CA MET A 125 -14.46 -10.26 15.63
C MET A 125 -14.95 -11.38 14.70
N ARG A 126 -14.20 -12.48 14.55
CA ARG A 126 -14.66 -13.66 13.82
C ARG A 126 -15.86 -14.33 14.48
N GLN A 127 -15.92 -14.35 15.82
CA GLN A 127 -17.08 -14.85 16.55
C GLN A 127 -18.30 -13.98 16.33
N GLN A 128 -18.16 -12.65 16.36
CA GLN A 128 -19.26 -11.72 16.06
C GLN A 128 -19.82 -11.94 14.65
N LEU A 129 -18.96 -12.19 13.66
CA LEU A 129 -19.40 -12.55 12.30
C LEU A 129 -20.23 -13.85 12.29
N ALA A 130 -19.82 -14.86 13.04
CA ALA A 130 -20.56 -16.12 13.15
C ALA A 130 -21.90 -15.97 13.91
N GLU A 131 -21.99 -15.02 14.84
CA GLU A 131 -23.23 -14.67 15.53
C GLU A 131 -24.20 -13.90 14.63
N LEU A 132 -23.70 -12.96 13.82
CA LEU A 132 -24.47 -12.25 12.80
C LEU A 132 -25.19 -13.25 11.87
N GLU A 133 -24.48 -14.30 11.45
CA GLU A 133 -25.05 -15.34 10.60
C GLU A 133 -26.26 -16.05 11.22
N LYS A 134 -26.23 -16.25 12.54
CA LYS A 134 -27.28 -16.93 13.30
C LYS A 134 -28.44 -16.00 13.70
N ASN A 135 -28.28 -14.69 13.57
CA ASN A 135 -29.30 -13.73 14.01
C ASN A 135 -30.55 -13.79 13.11
N PRO A 136 -31.74 -14.15 13.64
CA PRO A 136 -32.97 -14.25 12.86
C PRO A 136 -33.67 -12.89 12.66
N ASN A 137 -33.23 -11.83 13.35
CA ASN A 137 -33.89 -10.52 13.38
C ASN A 137 -33.40 -9.56 12.28
N ILE A 138 -32.51 -10.00 11.40
CA ILE A 138 -31.91 -9.19 10.33
C ILE A 138 -32.31 -9.80 8.99
N SER A 139 -32.69 -8.97 8.02
CA SER A 139 -33.03 -9.46 6.68
C SER A 139 -31.81 -10.13 6.00
N ALA A 140 -32.06 -10.95 4.98
CA ALA A 140 -30.97 -11.59 4.24
C ALA A 140 -30.06 -10.55 3.57
N GLU A 141 -30.63 -9.49 3.00
CA GLU A 141 -29.89 -8.42 2.34
C GLU A 141 -29.04 -7.63 3.33
N GLN A 142 -29.60 -7.25 4.49
CA GLN A 142 -28.87 -6.53 5.53
C GLN A 142 -27.76 -7.40 6.13
N LYS A 143 -28.03 -8.68 6.37
CA LYS A 143 -27.05 -9.64 6.86
C LYS A 143 -25.88 -9.79 5.88
N LYS A 144 -26.18 -9.87 4.58
CA LYS A 144 -25.15 -9.93 3.54
C LYS A 144 -24.29 -8.67 3.55
N MET A 145 -24.90 -7.49 3.58
CA MET A 145 -24.16 -6.22 3.61
C MET A 145 -23.24 -6.12 4.84
N MET A 146 -23.77 -6.42 6.03
CA MET A 146 -22.99 -6.40 7.27
C MET A 146 -21.85 -7.43 7.25
N ARG A 147 -22.11 -8.64 6.74
CA ARG A 147 -21.10 -9.68 6.58
C ARG A 147 -19.97 -9.23 5.67
N ASP A 148 -20.30 -8.68 4.50
CA ASP A 148 -19.31 -8.24 3.51
C ASP A 148 -18.41 -7.14 4.12
N MET A 149 -19.01 -6.18 4.84
CA MET A 149 -18.27 -5.11 5.52
C MET A 149 -17.33 -5.66 6.61
N MET A 150 -17.82 -6.55 7.48
CA MET A 150 -16.99 -7.15 8.53
C MET A 150 -15.86 -8.03 7.96
N GLN A 151 -16.13 -8.78 6.88
CA GLN A 151 -15.12 -9.60 6.23
C GLN A 151 -14.03 -8.75 5.58
N GLN A 152 -14.40 -7.63 4.96
CA GLN A 152 -13.44 -6.67 4.41
C GLN A 152 -12.57 -6.06 5.51
N GLY A 153 -13.18 -5.62 6.62
CA GLY A 153 -12.46 -5.13 7.79
C GLY A 153 -11.46 -6.16 8.35
N LEU A 154 -11.89 -7.41 8.52
CA LEU A 154 -11.02 -8.51 8.96
C LEU A 154 -9.85 -8.75 7.99
N ALA A 155 -10.10 -8.72 6.67
CA ALA A 155 -9.06 -8.91 5.67
C ALA A 155 -8.03 -7.77 5.70
N MET A 156 -8.49 -6.52 5.89
CA MET A 156 -7.63 -5.35 6.03
C MET A 156 -6.78 -5.41 7.30
N MET A 157 -7.39 -5.76 8.43
CA MET A 157 -6.67 -5.95 9.70
C MET A 157 -5.63 -7.06 9.63
N GLU A 158 -5.94 -8.19 8.98
CA GLU A 158 -4.93 -9.24 8.74
C GLU A 158 -3.79 -8.73 7.85
N LYS A 159 -4.07 -7.91 6.85
CA LYS A 159 -3.03 -7.29 6.02
C LYS A 159 -2.10 -6.41 6.87
N PHE A 160 -2.66 -5.57 7.74
CA PHE A 160 -1.86 -4.69 8.60
C PHE A 160 -1.08 -5.47 9.66
N LYS A 161 -1.70 -6.48 10.29
CA LYS A 161 -1.01 -7.37 11.22
C LYS A 161 0.22 -8.05 10.60
N ASN A 162 0.16 -8.34 9.30
CA ASN A 162 1.24 -8.96 8.55
C ASN A 162 2.11 -7.93 7.79
N ALA A 163 2.09 -6.65 8.20
CA ALA A 163 3.02 -5.66 7.66
C ALA A 163 4.48 -6.11 7.86
N PRO A 164 5.40 -5.81 6.92
CA PRO A 164 6.81 -6.19 7.04
C PRO A 164 7.41 -5.70 8.36
N PRO A 165 8.06 -6.57 9.17
CA PRO A 165 8.66 -6.17 10.45
C PRO A 165 9.66 -5.02 10.31
N GLU A 166 10.44 -5.00 9.23
CA GLU A 166 11.38 -3.93 8.90
C GLU A 166 10.69 -2.57 8.70
N ASP A 167 9.52 -2.54 8.07
CA ASP A 167 8.75 -1.32 7.86
C ASP A 167 8.14 -0.84 9.20
N VAL A 168 7.68 -1.78 10.03
CA VAL A 168 7.21 -1.49 11.39
C VAL A 168 8.31 -0.85 12.23
N GLU A 169 9.53 -1.41 12.24
CA GLU A 169 10.66 -0.82 12.97
C GLU A 169 11.05 0.57 12.43
N ALA A 170 11.01 0.76 11.11
CA ALA A 170 11.30 2.05 10.50
C ALA A 170 10.27 3.12 10.85
N VAL A 171 8.99 2.76 10.98
CA VAL A 171 7.89 3.69 11.26
C VAL A 171 7.79 4.10 12.74
N LYS A 172 8.12 3.20 13.68
CA LYS A 172 8.07 3.47 15.14
C LYS A 172 8.60 4.84 15.58
N PRO A 173 9.81 5.29 15.19
CA PRO A 173 10.32 6.59 15.62
C PRO A 173 9.61 7.79 14.99
N HIS A 174 8.78 7.60 13.96
CA HIS A 174 8.07 8.65 13.23
C HIS A 174 6.58 8.74 13.59
N MET A 175 6.06 7.87 14.47
CA MET A 175 4.63 7.80 14.83
C MET A 175 4.01 9.16 15.17
N SER A 176 4.72 10.01 15.93
CA SER A 176 4.20 11.34 16.30
C SER A 176 4.05 12.27 15.10
N LYS A 177 4.96 12.20 14.11
CA LYS A 177 4.86 13.00 12.89
C LYS A 177 3.76 12.47 11.99
N LEU A 178 3.69 11.15 11.84
CA LEU A 178 2.71 10.47 10.99
C LEU A 178 1.30 10.67 11.49
N ARG A 179 1.06 10.60 12.80
CA ARG A 179 -0.25 10.89 13.39
C ARG A 179 -0.78 12.26 12.99
N LYS A 180 0.07 13.30 13.04
CA LYS A 180 -0.31 14.66 12.59
C LYS A 180 -0.69 14.69 11.13
N VAL A 181 0.05 13.99 10.26
CA VAL A 181 -0.31 13.87 8.84
C VAL A 181 -1.67 13.22 8.67
N MET A 182 -1.98 12.13 9.39
CA MET A 182 -3.28 11.46 9.31
C MET A 182 -4.44 12.38 9.76
N GLU A 183 -4.25 13.10 10.86
CA GLU A 183 -5.22 14.05 11.40
C GLU A 183 -5.47 15.21 10.41
N GLU A 184 -4.42 15.74 9.78
CA GLU A 184 -4.48 16.85 8.82
C GLU A 184 -5.08 16.44 7.46
N SER A 185 -4.94 15.18 7.05
CA SER A 185 -5.50 14.65 5.79
C SER A 185 -6.94 14.15 5.92
N GLY A 186 -7.64 14.43 7.02
CA GLY A 186 -9.03 14.00 7.25
C GLY A 186 -9.18 12.51 7.58
N GLY A 187 -8.07 11.81 7.86
CA GLY A 187 -8.01 10.40 8.24
C GLY A 187 -7.90 10.17 9.76
N GLY A 188 -8.21 11.18 10.56
CA GLY A 188 -8.38 11.01 11.99
C GLY A 188 -9.53 10.05 12.25
N LEU A 189 -9.22 8.88 12.82
CA LEU A 189 -10.22 8.14 13.60
C LEU A 189 -10.52 9.05 14.79
N ASP A 190 -11.58 9.84 14.69
CA ASP A 190 -12.04 10.69 15.79
C ASP A 190 -12.16 9.83 17.06
N ASP A 191 -11.48 10.27 18.12
CA ASP A 191 -11.52 9.69 19.48
C ASP A 191 -12.94 9.67 20.07
#